data_AF-A0A401PPD1-F1
#
_entry.id   AF-A0A401PPD1-F1
#
_cell.length_a   1.000
_cell.length_b   1.000
_cell.length_c   1.000
_cell.angle_alpha   90.00
_cell.angle_beta   90.00
_cell.angle_gamma   90.00
#
_symmetry.space_group_name_H-M   'P 1'
#
loop_
_entity.id
_entity.type
_entity.pdbx_description
1 polymer ?
#
loop_
_entity_poly.entity_id
_entity_poly.type
_entity_poly.pdbx_seq_one_letter_code
_entity_poly.pdbx_strand_id
1 'polypeptide(L)'
;GELIGVVGKVGCGKSSLLAAILGELNRRDGEVYVSTQKEGFGLAAQEPWIQFTTIRENILCGNKYDATYYEEVIEACALSEDLDVRNL
;
A
#
# COMPACT_ATOMS: atom_id res chain seq x y z
N GLY A 1 -10.05 -0.63 15.39
CA GLY A 1 -9.62 0.26 14.29
C GLY A 1 -10.79 1.10 13.85
N GLU A 2 -10.54 2.21 13.17
CA GLU A 2 -11.56 3.07 12.58
C GLU A 2 -11.37 3.10 11.06
N LEU A 3 -12.47 3.13 10.31
CA LEU A 3 -12.46 3.34 8.85
C LEU A 3 -12.81 4.80 8.57
N ILE A 4 -11.86 5.54 7.99
CA ILE A 4 -12.00 6.97 7.73
C ILE A 4 -11.96 7.23 6.21
N GLY A 5 -12.95 7.95 5.70
CA GLY A 5 -13.00 8.39 4.31
C GLY A 5 -12.66 9.88 4.17
N VAL A 6 -11.77 10.22 3.23
CA VAL A 6 -11.42 11.62 2.89
C VAL A 6 -12.00 11.97 1.52
N VAL A 7 -12.94 12.93 1.47
CA VAL A 7 -13.70 13.25 0.24
C VAL A 7 -13.51 14.72 -0.15
N GLY A 8 -13.44 14.98 -1.46
CA GLY A 8 -13.33 16.34 -2.01
C GLY A 8 -13.08 16.32 -3.52
N LYS A 9 -13.21 17.49 -4.16
CA LYS A 9 -13.03 17.66 -5.62
C LYS A 9 -11.65 17.20 -6.11
N VAL A 10 -11.51 16.90 -7.41
CA VAL A 10 -10.19 16.66 -8.01
C VAL A 10 -9.30 17.89 -7.81
N GLY A 11 -8.02 17.67 -7.49
CA GLY A 11 -7.06 18.76 -7.24
C GLY A 11 -7.16 19.42 -5.86
N CYS A 12 -8.05 18.99 -4.96
CA CYS A 12 -8.19 19.58 -3.62
C CYS A 12 -7.12 19.11 -2.60
N GLY A 13 -6.11 18.36 -3.02
CA GLY A 13 -4.98 17.95 -2.16
C GLY A 13 -5.15 16.64 -1.40
N LYS A 14 -6.09 15.76 -1.75
CA LYS A 14 -6.26 14.45 -1.05
C LYS A 14 -5.00 13.58 -1.13
N SER A 15 -4.42 13.42 -2.33
CA SER A 15 -3.16 12.68 -2.50
C SER A 15 -2.00 13.38 -1.79
N SER A 16 -1.98 14.72 -1.81
CA SER A 16 -1.00 15.52 -1.05
C SER A 16 -1.14 15.32 0.46
N LEU A 17 -2.34 15.14 0.99
CA LEU A 17 -2.54 14.81 2.40
C LEU A 17 -1.89 13.48 2.76
N LEU A 18 -2.08 12.43 1.94
CA LEU A 18 -1.43 11.13 2.15
C LEU A 18 0.10 11.24 2.06
N ALA A 19 0.62 11.98 1.08
CA ALA A 19 2.06 12.23 0.94
C ALA A 19 2.65 13.02 2.13
N ALA A 20 1.89 13.96 2.70
CA ALA A 20 2.29 14.67 3.93
C ALA A 20 2.33 13.73 5.15
N ILE A 21 1.39 12.79 5.27
CA ILE A 21 1.39 11.76 6.32
C ILE A 21 2.60 10.83 6.19
N LEU A 22 2.98 10.47 4.95
CA LEU A 22 4.18 9.68 4.65
C LEU A 22 5.49 10.44 4.88
N GLY A 23 5.45 11.77 5.04
CA GLY A 23 6.65 12.60 5.15
C GLY A 23 7.33 12.91 3.80
N GLU A 24 6.66 12.66 2.68
CA GLU A 24 7.17 12.94 1.32
C GLU A 24 6.98 14.41 0.90
N LEU A 25 6.24 15.19 1.67
CA LEU A 25 6.04 16.62 1.44
C LEU A 25 6.68 17.48 2.53
N ASN A 26 7.21 18.63 2.10
CA ASN A 26 7.68 19.66 3.02
C ASN A 26 6.50 20.24 3.79
N ARG A 27 6.44 19.92 5.09
CA ARG A 27 5.44 20.48 6.01
C ARG A 27 5.76 21.95 6.28
N ARG A 28 4.80 22.84 6.01
CA ARG A 28 4.94 24.27 6.33
C ARG A 28 4.59 24.60 7.78
N ASP A 29 3.58 23.94 8.33
CA ASP A 29 3.08 24.13 9.69
C ASP A 29 2.32 22.87 10.17
N GLY A 30 2.01 22.81 11.46
CA GLY A 30 1.28 21.71 12.09
C GLY A 30 2.14 20.51 12.47
N GLU A 31 1.49 19.47 12.99
CA GLU A 31 2.14 18.26 13.50
C GLU A 31 1.46 17.00 12.93
N VAL A 32 2.26 15.95 12.72
CA VAL A 32 1.79 14.63 12.29
C VAL A 32 2.35 13.62 13.27
N TYR A 33 1.46 12.85 13.89
CA TYR A 33 1.82 11.80 14.83
C TYR A 33 1.49 10.44 14.22
N VAL A 34 2.48 9.56 14.17
CA VAL A 34 2.33 8.18 13.71
C VAL A 34 2.82 7.28 14.84
N SER A 35 1.92 6.52 15.46
CA SER A 35 2.27 5.64 16.59
C SER A 35 3.17 4.48 16.18
N THR A 36 3.10 4.07 14.91
CA THR A 36 3.81 2.91 14.35
C THR A 36 5.10 3.28 13.61
N GLN A 37 5.74 4.42 13.88
CA GLN A 37 6.95 4.84 13.12
C GLN A 37 8.07 3.79 13.06
N LYS A 38 8.20 2.93 14.08
CA LYS A 38 9.21 1.86 14.10
C LYS A 38 8.82 0.62 13.29
N GLU A 39 7.53 0.35 13.15
CA GLU A 39 6.98 -0.82 12.44
C GLU A 39 6.59 -0.47 11.00
N GLY A 40 6.44 0.83 10.71
CA GLY A 40 5.97 1.33 9.43
C GLY A 40 4.45 1.24 9.27
N PHE A 41 3.98 1.65 8.10
CA PHE A 41 2.61 1.45 7.62
C PHE A 41 2.63 1.41 6.09
N GLY A 42 1.66 0.73 5.49
CA GLY A 42 1.54 0.60 4.04
C GLY A 42 0.71 1.71 3.40
N LEU A 43 1.10 2.14 2.20
CA LEU A 43 0.26 2.92 1.29
C LEU A 43 0.01 2.12 0.01
N ALA A 44 -1.25 1.89 -0.33
CA ALA A 44 -1.65 1.50 -1.67
C ALA A 44 -1.80 2.78 -2.52
N ALA A 45 -0.77 3.10 -3.31
CA ALA A 45 -0.76 4.31 -4.14
C ALA A 45 -1.72 4.18 -5.34
N GLN A 46 -2.06 5.32 -5.95
CA GLN A 46 -2.89 5.36 -7.16
C GLN A 46 -2.21 4.65 -8.34
N GLU A 47 -0.90 4.89 -8.51
CA GLU A 47 -0.08 4.21 -9.51
C GLU A 47 0.73 3.11 -8.81
N PRO A 48 0.62 1.85 -9.25
CA PRO A 48 1.36 0.75 -8.63
C PRO A 48 2.86 0.84 -8.94
N TRP A 49 3.69 0.47 -7.97
CA TRP A 49 5.13 0.34 -8.18
C TRP A 49 5.48 -1.12 -8.49
N ILE A 50 5.70 -1.42 -9.77
CA ILE A 50 5.99 -2.77 -10.26
C ILE A 50 7.47 -2.86 -10.68
N GLN A 51 8.17 -3.85 -10.12
CA GLN A 51 9.55 -4.18 -10.43
C GLN A 51 9.63 -5.22 -11.55
N PHE A 52 10.71 -5.18 -12.34
CA PHE A 52 11.00 -6.18 -13.38
C PHE A 52 11.52 -7.48 -12.76
N THR A 53 10.60 -8.21 -12.12
CA THR A 53 10.83 -9.47 -11.41
C THR A 53 9.55 -10.32 -11.45
N THR A 54 9.55 -11.45 -10.76
CA THR A 54 8.35 -12.32 -10.69
C THR A 54 7.20 -11.64 -9.96
N ILE A 55 5.97 -12.11 -10.19
CA ILE A 55 4.78 -11.63 -9.47
C ILE A 55 4.95 -11.80 -7.95
N ARG A 56 5.49 -12.95 -7.52
CA ARG A 56 5.77 -13.24 -6.11
C ARG A 56 6.68 -12.18 -5.49
N GLU A 57 7.78 -11.85 -6.15
CA GLU A 57 8.72 -10.84 -5.64
C GLU A 57 8.11 -9.43 -5.59
N ASN A 58 7.23 -9.11 -6.55
CA ASN A 58 6.45 -7.87 -6.48
C ASN A 58 5.52 -7.84 -5.27
N ILE A 59 4.85 -8.95 -4.93
CA ILE A 59 3.97 -9.05 -3.75
C ILE A 59 4.77 -8.99 -2.44
N LEU A 60 5.95 -9.63 -2.39
CA LEU A 60 6.78 -9.66 -1.18
C LEU A 60 7.39 -8.29 -0.86
N CYS A 61 7.57 -7.41 -1.85
CA CYS A 61 8.19 -6.09 -1.67
C CYS A 61 9.53 -6.15 -0.90
N GLY A 62 10.33 -7.20 -1.12
CA GLY A 62 11.61 -7.42 -0.44
C GLY A 62 11.54 -8.13 0.93
N ASN A 63 10.35 -8.49 1.40
CA ASN A 63 10.19 -9.36 2.57
C ASN A 63 10.58 -10.81 2.26
N LYS A 64 10.93 -11.57 3.30
CA LYS A 64 11.17 -13.01 3.16
C LYS A 64 9.86 -13.72 2.83
N TYR A 65 9.94 -14.74 1.98
CA TYR A 65 8.79 -15.58 1.67
C TYR A 65 8.37 -16.41 2.90
N ASP A 66 7.13 -16.19 3.34
CA ASP A 66 6.40 -17.03 4.28
C ASP A 66 5.18 -17.57 3.53
N ALA A 67 5.09 -18.89 3.38
CA ALA A 67 4.04 -19.51 2.58
C ALA A 67 2.63 -19.27 3.14
N THR A 68 2.50 -19.21 4.47
CA THR A 68 1.19 -19.01 5.12
C THR A 68 0.74 -17.58 4.92
N TYR A 69 1.61 -16.62 5.24
CA TYR A 69 1.29 -15.20 5.09
C TYR A 69 1.11 -14.81 3.62
N TYR A 70 1.87 -15.41 2.71
CA TYR A 70 1.70 -15.18 1.28
C TYR A 70 0.31 -15.61 0.80
N GLU A 71 -0.17 -16.78 1.22
CA GLU A 71 -1.52 -17.26 0.86
C GLU A 71 -2.61 -16.34 1.44
N GLU A 72 -2.46 -15.89 2.69
CA GLU A 72 -3.36 -14.90 3.30
C GLU A 72 -3.42 -13.59 2.50
N VAL A 73 -2.27 -13.11 1.99
CA VAL A 73 -2.21 -11.92 1.12
C VAL A 73 -2.92 -12.17 -0.22
N ILE A 74 -2.74 -13.35 -0.82
CA ILE A 74 -3.44 -13.71 -2.07
C ILE A 74 -4.96 -13.70 -1.87
N GLU A 75 -5.44 -14.30 -0.78
CA GLU A 75 -6.88 -14.34 -0.46
C GLU A 75 -7.43 -12.94 -0.15
N ALA A 76 -6.75 -12.17 0.71
CA ALA A 76 -7.18 -10.83 1.12
C ALA A 76 -7.24 -9.84 -0.05
N CYS A 77 -6.36 -9.99 -1.03
CA CYS A 77 -6.32 -9.18 -2.25
C CYS A 77 -7.16 -9.77 -3.40
N ALA A 78 -7.85 -10.89 -3.18
CA ALA A 78 -8.64 -11.61 -4.17
C ALA A 78 -7.86 -12.02 -5.44
N LEU A 79 -6.57 -12.32 -5.30
CA LEU A 79 -5.67 -12.64 -6.42
C LEU A 79 -5.70 -14.11 -6.85
N SER A 80 -6.45 -14.97 -6.15
CA SER A 80 -6.46 -16.42 -6.42
C SER A 80 -6.86 -16.76 -7.86
N GLU A 81 -7.86 -16.04 -8.42
CA GLU A 81 -8.32 -16.25 -9.79
C GLU A 81 -7.33 -15.71 -10.83
N ASP A 82 -6.71 -14.55 -10.57
CA ASP A 82 -5.71 -13.93 -11.45
C ASP A 82 -4.42 -14.77 -11.56
N LEU A 83 -4.08 -15.49 -10.50
CA LEU A 83 -2.89 -16.35 -10.43
C LEU A 83 -3.14 -17.79 -10.88
N ASP A 84 -4.39 -18.18 -11.14
CA ASP A 84 -4.67 -19.51 -11.68
C ASP A 84 -4.22 -19.58 -13.14
N VAL A 85 -3.14 -20.31 -13.36
CA VAL A 85 -2.53 -20.56 -14.68
C VAL A 85 -3.53 -21.19 -15.67
N ARG A 86 -4.64 -21.76 -15.21
CA ARG A 86 -5.68 -22.33 -16.10
C ARG A 86 -6.57 -21.28 -16.79
N ASN A 87 -6.45 -20.00 -16.40
CA ASN A 87 -7.16 -18.87 -17.02
C ASN A 87 -6.30 -18.06 -18.02
N LEU A 88 -5.09 -18.55 -18.34
CA LEU A 88 -4.20 -18.05 -19.40
C LEU A 88 -4.06 -19.09 -20.52
#